data_AF-A0A608QFR2-F1
#
_entry.id   AF-A0A608QFR2-F1
#
_cell.length_a   1.000
_cell.length_b   1.000
_cell.length_c   1.000
_cell.angle_alpha   90.00
_cell.angle_beta   90.00
_cell.angle_gamma   90.00
#
_symmetry.space_group_name_H-M   'P 1'
#
loop_
_entity.id
_entity.type
_entity.pdbx_description
1 polymer ?
#
loop_
_entity_poly.entity_id
_entity_poly.type
_entity_poly.pdbx_seq_one_letter_code
_entity_poly.pdbx_strand_id
1 'polypeptide(L)'
;DLVGQGLEEQIVARDENSWLVDGGTPIDDVMRVLDIDEFPQSGNYETIGGFMMFMLRKIPKRTDSVKFSGYKFEVVDIDNYRIDQLLVTRLDNKSNVPAPKLPDAQGKEDSAA
;
A
#
# COMPACT_ATOMS: atom_id res chain seq x y z
N ASP A 1 36.91 3.42 6.65
CA ASP A 1 35.98 4.45 6.18
C ASP A 1 34.68 4.40 6.94
N LEU A 2 34.35 5.52 7.58
CA LEU A 2 33.08 5.79 8.26
C LEU A 2 32.20 6.57 7.29
N VAL A 3 31.36 5.89 6.50
CA VAL A 3 30.19 6.48 5.85
C VAL A 3 29.13 5.39 5.71
N GLY A 4 27.97 5.54 6.37
CA GLY A 4 26.75 4.80 6.02
C GLY A 4 25.90 4.19 7.14
N GLN A 5 26.08 4.53 8.42
CA GLN A 5 25.00 4.34 9.40
C GLN A 5 23.93 5.41 9.12
N GLY A 6 22.93 5.06 8.29
CA GLY A 6 21.88 5.98 7.84
C GLY A 6 21.06 5.50 6.64
N LEU A 7 21.32 4.30 6.11
CA LEU A 7 20.34 3.55 5.32
C LEU A 7 19.29 3.02 6.29
N GLU A 8 18.35 3.88 6.71
CA GLU A 8 17.10 3.39 7.26
C GLU A 8 16.53 2.38 6.26
N GLU A 9 16.16 1.20 6.74
CA GLU A 9 15.67 0.11 5.90
C GLU A 9 14.58 0.65 4.95
N GLN A 10 14.88 0.76 3.65
CA GLN A 10 13.95 1.33 2.66
C GLN A 10 12.64 0.52 2.56
N ILE A 11 12.69 -0.74 3.02
CA ILE A 11 11.54 -1.63 3.18
C ILE A 11 11.57 -2.19 4.60
N VAL A 12 10.63 -1.75 5.43
CA VAL A 12 10.46 -2.22 6.81
C VAL A 12 9.19 -3.06 6.91
N ALA A 13 9.30 -4.28 7.42
CA ALA A 13 8.11 -5.07 7.75
C ALA A 13 7.34 -4.41 8.90
N ARG A 14 6.06 -4.10 8.68
CA ARG A 14 5.16 -3.53 9.69
C ARG A 14 4.41 -4.64 10.43
N ASP A 15 3.97 -5.67 9.71
CA ASP A 15 3.38 -6.89 10.26
C ASP A 15 3.63 -8.09 9.31
N GLU A 16 2.99 -9.23 9.56
CA GLU A 16 3.17 -10.46 8.76
C GLU A 16 2.81 -10.28 7.27
N ASN A 17 1.95 -9.31 6.95
CA ASN A 17 1.36 -9.10 5.64
C ASN A 17 1.56 -7.67 5.12
N SER A 18 2.31 -6.83 5.83
CA SER A 18 2.45 -5.43 5.45
C SER A 18 3.85 -4.85 5.68
N TRP A 19 4.23 -3.94 4.80
CA TRP A 19 5.53 -3.28 4.76
C TRP A 19 5.35 -1.77 4.62
N LEU A 20 6.16 -1.00 5.35
CA LEU A 20 6.41 0.39 5.05
C LEU A 20 7.57 0.48 4.07
N VAL A 21 7.36 1.19 2.97
CA VAL A 21 8.31 1.30 1.86
C VAL A 21 8.56 2.76 1.55
N ASP A 22 9.82 3.17 1.45
CA ASP A 22 10.22 4.49 1.00
C ASP A 22 9.87 4.66 -0.49
N GLY A 23 9.29 5.79 -0.89
CA GLY A 23 8.91 6.06 -2.27
C GLY A 23 10.09 6.13 -3.24
N GLY A 24 11.29 6.38 -2.74
CA GLY A 24 12.56 6.31 -3.44
C GLY A 24 13.10 4.89 -3.63
N THR A 25 12.47 3.87 -3.04
CA THR A 25 12.92 2.47 -3.17
C THR A 25 12.94 2.02 -4.64
N PRO A 26 14.06 1.49 -5.15
CA PRO A 26 14.13 0.93 -6.50
C PRO A 26 13.11 -0.18 -6.71
N ILE A 27 12.48 -0.22 -7.88
CA ILE A 27 11.45 -1.23 -8.18
C ILE A 27 12.02 -2.65 -8.10
N ASP A 28 13.30 -2.83 -8.46
CA ASP A 28 14.02 -4.10 -8.40
C ASP A 28 14.17 -4.65 -6.98
N ASP A 29 14.30 -3.78 -5.98
CA ASP A 29 14.35 -4.18 -4.58
C ASP A 29 12.95 -4.58 -4.09
N VAL A 30 11.91 -3.83 -4.48
CA VAL A 30 10.52 -4.15 -4.16
C VAL A 30 10.10 -5.50 -4.77
N MET A 31 10.46 -5.76 -6.03
CA MET A 31 10.21 -7.05 -6.69
C MET A 31 10.81 -8.21 -5.91
N ARG A 32 12.06 -8.06 -5.46
CA ARG A 32 12.79 -9.10 -4.75
C ARG A 32 12.23 -9.38 -3.35
N VAL A 33 11.78 -8.35 -2.64
CA VAL A 33 11.23 -8.49 -1.28
C VAL A 33 9.80 -9.01 -1.30
N LEU A 34 9.00 -8.58 -2.28
CA LEU A 34 7.59 -8.98 -2.38
C LEU A 34 7.36 -10.20 -3.28
N ASP A 35 8.42 -10.80 -3.84
CA ASP A 35 8.34 -11.93 -4.76
C ASP A 35 7.43 -11.65 -5.96
N ILE A 36 7.62 -10.49 -6.59
CA ILE A 36 6.88 -10.04 -7.78
C ILE A 36 7.78 -10.24 -9.01
N ASP A 37 7.30 -10.99 -9.99
CA ASP A 37 8.06 -11.33 -11.19
C ASP A 37 8.36 -10.11 -12.09
N GLU A 38 7.37 -9.24 -12.33
CA GLU A 38 7.51 -8.10 -13.23
C GLU A 38 6.48 -7.00 -12.93
N PHE A 39 6.88 -5.75 -13.12
CA PHE A 39 6.00 -4.57 -13.10
C PHE A 39 5.71 -4.04 -14.53
N PRO A 40 4.51 -3.47 -14.76
CA PRO A 40 4.08 -3.10 -16.11
C PRO A 40 4.83 -1.88 -16.65
N GLN A 41 5.38 -1.99 -17.86
CA GLN A 41 6.03 -0.85 -18.55
C GLN A 41 7.19 -0.26 -17.74
N SER A 42 8.03 -1.14 -17.16
CA SER A 42 9.18 -0.84 -16.29
C SER A 42 10.16 0.21 -16.82
N GLY A 43 10.20 0.48 -18.13
CA GLY A 43 11.00 1.58 -18.70
C GLY A 43 10.50 3.00 -18.40
N ASN A 44 9.35 3.17 -17.73
CA ASN A 44 8.76 4.50 -17.45
C ASN A 44 9.01 5.00 -16.02
N TYR A 45 9.57 4.18 -15.14
CA TYR A 45 9.81 4.51 -13.74
C TYR A 45 10.94 3.64 -13.19
N GLU A 46 11.67 4.17 -12.21
CA GLU A 46 12.80 3.48 -11.58
C GLU A 46 12.49 3.10 -10.12
N THR A 47 11.59 3.84 -9.47
CA THR A 47 11.23 3.66 -8.05
C THR A 47 9.75 3.29 -7.88
N ILE A 48 9.41 2.77 -6.71
CA ILE A 48 8.01 2.45 -6.37
C ILE A 48 7.11 3.68 -6.33
N GLY A 49 7.62 4.83 -5.90
CA GLY A 49 6.92 6.11 -6.00
C GLY A 49 6.65 6.51 -7.45
N GLY A 50 7.63 6.30 -8.33
CA GLY A 50 7.48 6.51 -9.78
C GLY A 50 6.40 5.61 -10.38
N PHE A 51 6.42 4.31 -10.04
CA PHE A 51 5.37 3.37 -10.44
C PHE A 51 3.98 3.85 -10.00
N MET A 52 3.85 4.28 -8.75
CA MET A 52 2.58 4.77 -8.21
C MET A 52 2.08 6.01 -8.93
N MET A 53 2.94 6.99 -9.19
CA MET A 53 2.56 8.19 -9.96
C MET A 53 2.16 7.82 -11.39
N PHE A 54 2.90 6.91 -12.03
CA PHE A 54 2.60 6.40 -13.38
C PHE A 54 1.21 5.74 -13.45
N MET A 55 0.90 4.91 -12.46
CA MET A 55 -0.39 4.20 -12.39
C MET A 55 -1.56 5.13 -12.03
N LEU A 56 -1.36 6.09 -11.11
CA LEU A 56 -2.41 7.00 -10.66
C LEU A 56 -2.80 8.03 -11.74
N ARG A 57 -1.87 8.43 -12.61
CA ARG A 57 -2.07 9.44 -13.68
C ARG A 57 -2.63 10.78 -13.17
N LYS A 58 -2.37 11.11 -11.91
CA LYS A 58 -2.78 12.34 -11.22
C LYS A 58 -1.73 12.71 -10.17
N ILE A 59 -1.84 13.93 -9.63
CA ILE A 59 -1.05 14.31 -8.45
C ILE A 59 -1.44 13.37 -7.30
N PRO A 60 -0.48 12.64 -6.70
CA PRO A 60 -0.79 11.70 -5.64
C PRO A 60 -1.36 12.44 -4.43
N LYS A 61 -2.26 11.76 -3.70
CA LYS A 61 -2.78 12.21 -2.42
C LYS A 61 -2.62 11.09 -1.40
N ARG A 62 -2.49 11.45 -0.12
CA ARG A 62 -2.56 10.48 0.98
C ARG A 62 -3.82 9.63 0.83
N THR A 63 -3.72 8.34 1.13
CA THR A 63 -4.76 7.30 0.93
C THR A 63 -5.05 6.88 -0.51
N ASP A 64 -4.44 7.53 -1.53
CA ASP A 64 -4.48 6.96 -2.88
C ASP A 64 -3.81 5.58 -2.87
N SER A 65 -4.39 4.64 -3.63
CA SER A 65 -3.84 3.28 -3.69
C SER A 65 -3.94 2.66 -5.07
N VAL A 66 -2.99 1.77 -5.33
CA VAL A 66 -2.92 0.92 -6.52
C VAL A 66 -2.87 -0.54 -6.07
N LYS A 67 -3.64 -1.40 -6.74
CA LYS A 67 -3.59 -2.84 -6.51
C LYS A 67 -2.83 -3.50 -7.65
N PHE A 68 -1.79 -4.27 -7.32
CA PHE A 68 -0.96 -4.94 -8.30
C PHE A 68 -0.31 -6.20 -7.72
N SER A 69 -0.21 -7.25 -8.52
CA SER A 69 0.43 -8.54 -8.16
C SER A 69 -0.01 -9.13 -6.81
N GLY A 70 -1.28 -8.96 -6.42
CA GLY A 70 -1.77 -9.44 -5.12
C GLY A 70 -1.39 -8.56 -3.93
N TYR A 71 -0.92 -7.33 -4.16
CA TYR A 71 -0.62 -6.34 -3.13
C TYR A 71 -1.44 -5.05 -3.34
N LYS A 72 -1.69 -4.33 -2.25
CA LYS A 72 -2.21 -2.95 -2.24
C LYS A 72 -1.08 -2.03 -1.84
N PHE A 73 -0.70 -1.12 -2.72
CA PHE A 73 0.25 -0.04 -2.49
C PHE A 73 -0.56 1.22 -2.14
N GLU A 74 -0.42 1.74 -0.93
CA GLU A 74 -1.17 2.90 -0.44
C GLU A 74 -0.21 4.03 -0.06
N VAL A 75 -0.53 5.25 -0.49
CA VAL A 75 0.26 6.44 -0.16
C VAL A 75 0.01 6.84 1.29
N VAL A 76 1.05 6.74 2.12
CA VAL A 76 1.02 7.17 3.52
C VAL A 76 1.44 8.62 3.64
N ASP A 77 2.53 8.98 2.96
CA ASP A 77 3.03 10.35 2.99
C ASP A 77 3.54 10.84 1.64
N ILE A 78 3.49 12.16 1.49
CA ILE A 78 3.86 12.88 0.27
C ILE A 78 4.70 14.07 0.70
N ASP A 79 5.89 14.18 0.12
CA ASP A 79 6.71 15.38 0.21
C ASP A 79 6.91 16.00 -1.17
N ASN A 80 6.74 17.32 -1.28
CA ASN A 80 7.00 18.09 -2.51
C ASN A 80 6.42 17.46 -3.81
N TYR A 81 5.17 16.97 -3.74
CA TYR A 81 4.44 16.26 -4.82
C TYR A 81 4.97 14.87 -5.20
N ARG A 82 5.93 14.34 -4.45
CA ARG A 82 6.46 12.98 -4.58
C ARG A 82 5.93 12.12 -3.45
N ILE A 83 5.71 10.86 -3.75
CA ILE A 83 5.36 9.89 -2.71
C ILE A 83 6.64 9.62 -1.93
N ASP A 84 6.60 9.90 -0.63
CA ASP A 84 7.73 9.71 0.28
C ASP A 84 7.64 8.36 0.98
N GLN A 85 6.42 7.94 1.35
CA GLN A 85 6.21 6.67 2.02
C GLN A 85 4.94 5.96 1.55
N LEU A 86 5.05 4.64 1.42
CA LEU A 86 3.99 3.73 1.05
C LEU A 86 3.75 2.69 2.13
N LEU A 87 2.49 2.32 2.31
CA LEU A 87 2.10 1.09 2.98
C LEU A 87 1.75 0.06 1.92
N VAL A 88 2.51 -1.01 1.87
CA VAL A 88 2.24 -2.16 1.02
C VAL A 88 1.60 -3.24 1.86
N THR A 89 0.44 -3.74 1.42
CA THR A 89 -0.28 -4.80 2.13
C THR A 89 -0.59 -5.94 1.18
N ARG A 90 -0.26 -7.16 1.58
CA ARG A 90 -0.66 -8.37 0.86
C ARG A 90 -2.18 -8.50 0.88
N LEU A 91 -2.76 -8.68 -0.30
CA LEU A 91 -4.18 -8.93 -0.47
C LEU A 91 -4.44 -10.42 -0.36
N ASP A 92 -4.54 -10.91 0.87
CA ASP A 92 -5.03 -12.26 1.10
C ASP A 92 -6.49 -12.32 0.60
N ASN A 93 -6.85 -13.38 -0.13
CA ASN A 93 -8.22 -13.60 -0.61
C ASN A 93 -9.28 -13.76 0.53
N LYS A 94 -8.91 -13.55 1.79
CA LYS A 94 -9.85 -13.33 2.89
C LYS A 94 -10.10 -11.83 3.06
N SER A 95 -11.15 -11.37 2.39
CA SER A 95 -11.86 -10.11 2.65
C SER A 95 -11.86 -9.77 4.15
N ASN A 96 -11.25 -8.64 4.53
CA ASN A 96 -11.50 -8.03 5.84
C ASN A 96 -11.86 -6.55 5.67
N VAL A 97 -12.97 -6.32 4.97
CA VAL A 97 -13.84 -5.20 5.31
C VAL A 97 -14.93 -5.79 6.19
N PRO A 98 -14.96 -5.55 7.51
CA PRO A 98 -16.23 -5.62 8.21
C PRO A 98 -17.07 -4.53 7.57
N ALA A 99 -18.01 -4.92 6.71
CA ALA A 99 -19.10 -4.04 6.31
C ALA A 99 -19.67 -3.42 7.61
N PRO A 100 -19.88 -2.10 7.68
CA PRO A 100 -20.51 -1.51 8.84
C PRO A 100 -21.88 -2.19 8.98
N LYS A 101 -22.00 -3.09 9.97
CA LYS A 101 -23.28 -3.61 10.39
C LYS A 101 -24.01 -2.41 10.98
N LEU A 102 -24.91 -1.82 10.19
CA LEU A 102 -25.96 -0.98 10.74
C LEU A 102 -26.58 -1.78 11.90
N PRO A 103 -26.67 -1.23 13.12
CA PRO A 103 -27.29 -1.94 14.22
C PRO A 103 -28.75 -2.24 13.84
N ASP A 104 -29.08 -3.53 13.83
CA ASP A 104 -30.45 -4.03 13.73
C ASP A 104 -31.27 -3.38 14.85
N ALA A 105 -32.15 -2.46 14.49
CA ALA A 105 -33.18 -1.96 15.39
C ALA A 105 -34.26 -3.04 15.56
N GLN A 106 -33.99 -4.03 16.42
CA GLN A 106 -35.03 -4.90 16.98
C GLN A 106 -35.63 -4.24 18.22
N GLY A 107 -36.71 -3.51 18.01
CA GLY A 107 -37.74 -3.27 19.01
C GLY A 107 -38.80 -4.36 18.89
N LYS A 108 -38.78 -5.28 19.85
CA LYS A 108 -39.70 -6.40 20.08
C LYS A 108 -41.09 -5.94 20.57
N GLU A 109 -42.04 -6.87 20.40
CA GLU A 109 -43.19 -7.16 21.29
C GLU A 109 -44.38 -6.16 21.23
N ASP A 110 -45.67 -6.54 21.17
CA ASP A 110 -46.32 -7.77 21.62
C ASP A 110 -47.64 -8.08 20.87
N SER A 111 -47.98 -9.36 20.91
CA SER A 111 -49.26 -10.01 20.60
C SER A 111 -50.47 -9.41 21.33
N ALA A 112 -51.63 -9.33 20.67
CA ALA A 112 -52.91 -9.83 21.20
C ALA A 112 -54.08 -9.61 20.21
N ALA A 113 -54.83 -10.72 20.02
CA ALA A 113 -56.27 -10.83 19.73
C ALA A 113 -56.86 -10.20 18.46
#